data_AF-A0A8D9A753-F1
#
_entry.id   AF-A0A8D9A753-F1
#
_cell.length_a   1.000
_cell.length_b   1.000
_cell.length_c   1.000
_cell.angle_alpha   90.00
_cell.angle_beta   90.00
_cell.angle_gamma   90.00
#
_symmetry.space_group_name_H-M   'P 1'
#
loop_
_entity.id
_entity.type
_entity.pdbx_description
1 polymer ?
#
loop_
_entity_poly.entity_id
_entity_poly.type
_entity_poly.pdbx_seq_one_letter_code
_entity_poly.pdbx_strand_id
1 'polypeptide(L)'
;RENKWLRYINRGEARMIETELKDRFGYTIDQIAELSGLSVARAIERHYKKDNYSDVLVMCGSGNNGLYGMVTARHLKLMGYDPTIFLVNQYNSSRPDGHTLFTQLKKQVLAFNIPILSSLPSNVTVLTSVHKLIVDAIFGVGYDRTMYDKLPRANRYKYSVNLLRQINKLKTKPKTPIVSIDLPSGWDTNIGNYEGYHINPELL
;
A
#
# COMPACT_ATOMS: atom_id res chain seq x y z
N ARG A 1 25.42 -3.83 -10.95
CA ARG A 1 26.34 -4.13 -9.83
C ARG A 1 25.46 -4.39 -8.62
N GLU A 2 25.33 -5.64 -8.18
CA GLU A 2 24.62 -5.94 -6.93
C GLU A 2 25.33 -5.24 -5.78
N ASN A 3 24.56 -4.46 -5.01
CA ASN A 3 25.08 -3.67 -3.92
C ASN A 3 25.45 -4.65 -2.79
N LYS A 4 26.74 -4.85 -2.53
CA LYS A 4 27.28 -5.79 -1.53
C LYS A 4 26.78 -5.59 -0.09
N TRP A 5 25.99 -4.54 0.16
CA TRP A 5 25.46 -4.13 1.46
C TRP A 5 23.96 -4.35 1.64
N LEU A 6 23.24 -4.78 0.60
CA LEU A 6 21.80 -5.02 0.67
C LEU A 6 21.52 -6.49 1.00
N ARG A 7 20.92 -6.72 2.17
CA ARG A 7 20.48 -8.04 2.64
C ARG A 7 18.96 -8.09 2.63
N TYR A 8 18.39 -9.08 1.95
CA TYR A 8 16.97 -9.40 2.06
C TYR A 8 16.71 -10.08 3.40
N ILE A 9 15.64 -9.66 4.06
CA ILE A 9 15.22 -10.18 5.37
C ILE A 9 13.94 -10.99 5.22
N ASN A 10 13.79 -12.05 6.00
CA ASN A 10 12.56 -12.82 6.02
C ASN A 10 11.51 -12.18 6.96
N ARG A 11 10.29 -12.72 6.95
CA ARG A 11 9.17 -12.22 7.77
C ARG A 11 9.46 -12.19 9.26
N GLY A 12 10.14 -13.20 9.78
CA GLY A 12 10.50 -13.29 11.19
C GLY A 12 11.47 -12.17 11.58
N GLU A 13 12.50 -11.97 10.78
CA GLU A 13 13.48 -10.90 10.97
C GLU A 13 12.84 -9.51 10.88
N ALA A 14 11.99 -9.27 9.90
CA ALA A 14 11.30 -7.99 9.75
C ALA A 14 10.43 -7.65 10.98
N ARG A 15 9.72 -8.64 11.53
CA ARG A 15 8.96 -8.49 12.78
C ARG A 15 9.85 -8.21 13.98
N MET A 16 10.98 -8.91 14.09
CA MET A 16 11.94 -8.68 15.17
C MET A 16 12.51 -7.27 15.12
N ILE A 17 12.87 -6.77 13.93
CA ILE A 17 13.34 -5.39 13.74
C ILE A 17 12.25 -4.39 14.14
N GLU A 18 11.00 -4.59 13.73
CA GLU A 18 9.90 -3.69 14.09
C GLU A 18 9.67 -3.66 15.61
N THR A 19 9.74 -4.82 16.28
CA THR A 19 9.66 -4.91 17.74
C THR A 19 10.85 -4.22 18.41
N GLU A 20 12.07 -4.46 17.94
CA GLU A 20 13.27 -3.85 18.52
C GLU A 20 13.27 -2.32 18.38
N LEU A 21 12.81 -1.79 17.23
CA LEU A 21 12.64 -0.35 17.01
C LEU A 21 11.73 0.29 18.06
N LYS A 22 10.64 -0.39 18.45
CA LYS A 22 9.69 0.12 19.44
C LYS A 22 10.21 -0.05 20.86
N ASP A 23 10.63 -1.27 21.20
CA ASP A 23 10.92 -1.64 22.59
C ASP A 23 12.30 -1.12 23.04
N ARG A 24 13.32 -1.31 22.19
CA ARG A 24 14.71 -0.97 22.54
C ARG A 24 15.07 0.46 22.14
N PHE A 25 14.60 0.91 20.98
CA PHE A 25 14.96 2.22 20.43
C PHE A 25 13.89 3.30 20.65
N GLY A 26 12.72 2.95 21.18
CA GLY A 26 11.69 3.90 21.60
C GLY A 26 10.94 4.59 20.46
N TYR A 27 11.03 4.07 19.23
CA TYR A 27 10.25 4.62 18.10
C TYR A 27 8.76 4.35 18.29
N THR A 28 7.93 5.36 18.08
CA THR A 28 6.48 5.17 18.05
C THR A 28 6.00 4.69 16.68
N ILE A 29 4.82 4.07 16.63
CA ILE A 29 4.21 3.69 15.35
C ILE A 29 3.92 4.92 14.47
N ASP A 30 3.62 6.07 15.07
CA ASP A 30 3.41 7.34 14.37
C ASP A 30 4.68 7.77 13.62
N GLN A 31 5.85 7.72 14.29
CA GLN A 31 7.13 8.08 13.68
C GLN A 31 7.50 7.13 12.54
N ILE A 32 7.35 5.83 12.78
CA ILE A 32 7.62 4.80 11.76
C ILE A 32 6.70 5.00 10.55
N ALA A 33 5.40 5.22 10.77
CA ALA A 33 4.45 5.43 9.70
C ALA A 33 4.72 6.71 8.92
N GLU A 34 5.04 7.82 9.60
CA GLU A 34 5.31 9.11 8.96
C GLU A 34 6.53 9.02 8.04
N LEU A 35 7.62 8.43 8.53
CA LEU A 35 8.85 8.25 7.76
C LEU A 35 8.66 7.28 6.60
N SER A 36 7.93 6.18 6.82
CA SER A 36 7.68 5.17 5.79
C SER A 36 6.85 5.73 4.64
N GLY A 37 5.73 6.39 4.94
CA GLY A 37 4.88 6.97 3.91
C GLY A 37 5.53 8.16 3.18
N LEU A 38 6.32 9.00 3.87
CA LEU A 38 7.11 10.03 3.21
C LEU A 38 8.14 9.43 2.24
N SER A 39 8.83 8.36 2.65
CA SER A 39 9.79 7.66 1.80
C SER A 39 9.14 7.14 0.51
N VAL A 40 7.97 6.50 0.62
CA VAL A 40 7.20 6.02 -0.53
C VAL A 40 6.76 7.18 -1.42
N ALA A 41 6.21 8.26 -0.86
CA ALA A 41 5.80 9.43 -1.64
C ALA A 41 6.97 10.05 -2.42
N ARG A 42 8.17 10.11 -1.80
CA ARG A 42 9.39 10.58 -2.46
C ARG A 42 9.89 9.63 -3.55
N ALA A 43 9.76 8.32 -3.34
CA ALA A 43 10.06 7.34 -4.37
C ALA A 43 9.13 7.51 -5.59
N ILE A 44 7.84 7.73 -5.35
CA ILE A 44 6.84 8.03 -6.39
C ILE A 44 7.20 9.32 -7.14
N GLU A 45 7.47 10.41 -6.42
CA GLU A 45 7.83 11.71 -7.02
C GLU A 45 9.07 11.65 -7.94
N ARG A 46 10.03 10.79 -7.57
CA ARG A 46 11.24 10.56 -8.38
C ARG A 46 10.94 9.83 -9.68
N HIS A 47 10.10 8.80 -9.65
CA HIS A 47 9.87 7.90 -10.79
C HIS A 47 8.67 8.27 -11.68
N TYR A 48 7.64 8.90 -11.11
CA TYR A 48 6.37 9.18 -11.79
C TYR A 48 6.04 10.66 -11.71
N LYS A 49 6.46 11.45 -12.70
CA LYS A 49 6.25 12.91 -12.71
C LYS A 49 4.77 13.28 -12.72
N LYS A 50 4.38 14.20 -11.84
CA LYS A 50 2.98 14.62 -11.64
C LYS A 50 2.26 15.03 -12.92
N ASP A 51 2.97 15.61 -13.89
CA ASP A 51 2.39 16.04 -15.18
C ASP A 51 1.73 14.88 -15.95
N ASN A 52 2.16 13.64 -15.70
CA ASN A 52 1.61 12.43 -16.33
C ASN A 52 0.90 11.49 -15.35
N TYR A 53 1.10 11.66 -14.05
CA TYR A 53 0.72 10.71 -13.01
C TYR A 53 0.03 11.36 -11.80
N SER A 54 -0.59 12.54 -11.98
CA SER A 54 -1.24 13.31 -10.90
C SER A 54 -2.32 12.51 -10.18
N ASP A 55 -3.18 11.79 -10.90
CA ASP A 55 -4.30 11.05 -10.31
C ASP A 55 -3.83 9.71 -9.72
N VAL A 56 -3.75 9.64 -8.39
CA VAL A 56 -3.20 8.47 -7.69
C VAL A 56 -4.29 7.76 -6.89
N LEU A 57 -4.51 6.47 -7.14
CA LEU A 57 -5.31 5.63 -6.25
C LEU A 57 -4.44 4.98 -5.20
N VAL A 58 -4.69 5.22 -3.92
CA VAL A 58 -4.00 4.55 -2.81
C VAL A 58 -4.94 3.53 -2.15
N MET A 59 -4.64 2.25 -2.29
CA MET A 59 -5.45 1.16 -1.74
C MET A 59 -4.91 0.73 -0.38
N CYS A 60 -5.55 1.16 0.70
CA CYS A 60 -5.07 0.94 2.07
C CYS A 60 -5.77 -0.27 2.72
N GLY A 61 -4.97 -1.21 3.22
CA GLY A 61 -5.43 -2.29 4.09
C GLY A 61 -5.67 -1.83 5.53
N SER A 62 -6.05 -2.74 6.42
CA SER A 62 -6.27 -2.43 7.85
C SER A 62 -5.02 -2.61 8.73
N GLY A 63 -3.86 -2.91 8.15
CA GLY A 63 -2.59 -3.07 8.87
C GLY A 63 -1.71 -1.82 8.80
N ASN A 64 -0.45 -1.96 9.24
CA ASN A 64 0.53 -0.87 9.18
C ASN A 64 0.75 -0.35 7.76
N ASN A 65 0.75 -1.22 6.74
CA ASN A 65 0.81 -0.80 5.34
C ASN A 65 -0.30 0.19 4.96
N GLY A 66 -1.52 0.00 5.48
CA GLY A 66 -2.60 0.95 5.27
C GLY A 66 -2.32 2.33 5.86
N LEU A 67 -1.68 2.38 7.04
CA LEU A 67 -1.23 3.63 7.66
C LEU A 67 -0.17 4.31 6.79
N TYR A 68 0.81 3.53 6.29
CA TYR A 68 1.86 4.02 5.38
C TYR A 68 1.25 4.57 4.09
N GLY A 69 0.23 3.92 3.54
CA GLY A 69 -0.53 4.39 2.39
C GLY A 69 -1.25 5.73 2.67
N MET A 70 -1.89 5.90 3.83
CA MET A 70 -2.54 7.16 4.17
C MET A 70 -1.53 8.32 4.33
N VAL A 71 -0.39 8.05 4.96
CA VAL A 71 0.73 9.01 5.03
C VAL A 71 1.28 9.32 3.63
N THR A 72 1.46 8.30 2.79
CA THR A 72 1.89 8.45 1.39
C THR A 72 0.94 9.37 0.63
N ALA A 73 -0.38 9.14 0.74
CA ALA A 73 -1.39 9.98 0.10
C ALA A 73 -1.29 11.44 0.57
N ARG A 74 -1.17 11.69 1.88
CA ARG A 74 -1.01 13.05 2.40
C ARG A 74 0.23 13.75 1.83
N HIS A 75 1.37 13.06 1.80
CA HIS A 75 2.60 13.62 1.26
C HIS A 75 2.53 13.84 -0.26
N LEU A 76 1.90 12.93 -1.01
CA LEU A 76 1.66 13.13 -2.44
C LEU A 76 0.78 14.35 -2.71
N LYS A 77 -0.26 14.58 -1.90
CA LYS A 77 -1.09 15.80 -2.01
C LYS A 77 -0.24 17.06 -1.84
N LEU A 78 0.65 17.08 -0.84
CA LEU A 78 1.59 18.18 -0.61
C LEU A 78 2.61 18.37 -1.75
N MET A 79 2.94 17.31 -2.48
CA MET A 79 3.82 17.35 -3.66
C MET A 79 3.08 17.73 -4.96
N GLY A 80 1.78 18.01 -4.89
CA GLY A 80 0.97 18.45 -6.03
C GLY A 80 0.42 17.32 -6.89
N TYR A 81 0.30 16.11 -6.34
CA TYR A 81 -0.52 15.04 -6.91
C TYR A 81 -1.96 15.15 -6.41
N ASP A 82 -2.87 14.41 -7.02
CA ASP A 82 -4.27 14.29 -6.66
C ASP A 82 -4.61 12.86 -6.22
N PRO A 83 -4.22 12.49 -5.00
CA PRO A 83 -4.50 11.17 -4.47
C PRO A 83 -5.98 11.01 -4.09
N THR A 84 -6.46 9.79 -4.22
CA THR A 84 -7.72 9.30 -3.69
C THR A 84 -7.46 8.00 -2.94
N ILE A 85 -8.06 7.82 -1.77
CA ILE A 85 -7.85 6.64 -0.92
C ILE A 85 -9.03 5.68 -1.08
N PHE A 86 -8.73 4.40 -1.26
CA PHE A 86 -9.69 3.33 -1.06
C PHE A 86 -9.32 2.51 0.17
N LEU A 87 -10.19 2.52 1.18
CA LEU A 87 -10.04 1.67 2.36
C LEU A 87 -10.62 0.28 2.06
N VAL A 88 -9.74 -0.72 1.97
CA VAL A 88 -10.15 -2.10 1.65
C VAL A 88 -11.14 -2.63 2.68
N ASN A 89 -10.94 -2.30 3.95
CA ASN A 89 -11.93 -2.52 5.00
C ASN A 89 -11.99 -1.30 5.92
N GLN A 90 -13.09 -1.19 6.69
CA GLN A 90 -13.04 -0.34 7.88
C GLN A 90 -12.01 -0.94 8.84
N TYR A 91 -11.21 -0.07 9.50
CA TYR A 91 -10.11 -0.52 10.34
C TYR A 91 -10.64 -1.48 11.43
N ASN A 92 -10.05 -2.67 11.52
CA ASN A 92 -10.50 -3.66 12.49
C ASN A 92 -9.96 -3.30 13.87
N SER A 93 -10.86 -3.12 14.83
CA SER A 93 -10.68 -2.57 16.18
C SER A 93 -9.81 -3.43 17.11
N SER A 94 -9.22 -4.53 16.63
CA SER A 94 -8.50 -5.51 17.45
C SER A 94 -7.11 -5.05 17.91
N ARG A 95 -6.60 -3.90 17.44
CA ARG A 95 -5.32 -3.29 17.86
C ARG A 95 -5.55 -1.87 18.39
N PRO A 96 -5.48 -1.64 19.71
CA PRO A 96 -5.82 -0.36 20.33
C PRO A 96 -4.95 0.82 19.85
N ASP A 97 -3.65 0.57 19.67
CA ASP A 97 -2.64 1.53 19.21
C ASP A 97 -2.87 1.94 17.75
N GLY A 98 -3.02 0.94 16.87
CA GLY A 98 -3.26 1.17 15.45
C GLY A 98 -4.61 1.81 15.14
N HIS A 99 -5.63 1.60 15.99
CA HIS A 99 -6.93 2.24 15.86
C HIS A 99 -6.86 3.76 16.09
N THR A 100 -6.04 4.20 17.06
CA THR A 100 -5.88 5.62 17.38
C THR A 100 -5.19 6.35 16.23
N LEU A 101 -4.05 5.84 15.76
CA LEU A 101 -3.31 6.44 14.65
C LEU A 101 -4.12 6.41 13.35
N PHE A 102 -4.83 5.32 13.04
CA PHE A 102 -5.71 5.26 11.87
C PHE A 102 -6.75 6.39 11.89
N THR A 103 -7.39 6.62 13.04
CA THR A 103 -8.39 7.68 13.21
C THR A 103 -7.77 9.07 13.02
N GLN A 104 -6.58 9.29 13.55
CA GLN A 104 -5.83 10.54 13.40
C GLN A 104 -5.43 10.78 11.94
N LEU A 105 -4.84 9.79 11.26
CA LEU A 105 -4.49 9.87 9.85
C LEU A 105 -5.73 10.10 8.98
N LYS A 106 -6.86 9.49 9.30
CA LYS A 106 -8.12 9.74 8.58
C LYS A 106 -8.54 11.20 8.69
N LYS A 107 -8.45 11.80 9.87
CA LYS A 107 -8.70 13.24 10.05
C LYS A 107 -7.74 14.10 9.23
N GLN A 108 -6.45 13.75 9.23
CA GLN A 108 -5.44 14.47 8.43
C GLN A 108 -5.75 14.38 6.94
N VAL A 109 -5.97 13.18 6.39
CA VAL A 109 -6.34 12.95 4.99
C VAL A 109 -7.54 13.82 4.58
N LEU A 110 -8.58 13.86 5.41
CA LEU A 110 -9.76 14.70 5.17
C LEU A 110 -9.44 16.20 5.23
N ALA A 111 -8.58 16.64 6.17
CA ALA A 111 -8.14 18.04 6.26
C ALA A 111 -7.34 18.49 5.03
N PHE A 112 -6.67 17.57 4.34
CA PHE A 112 -5.97 17.82 3.07
C PHE A 112 -6.89 17.66 1.83
N ASN A 113 -8.21 17.53 2.04
CA ASN A 113 -9.21 17.35 0.98
C ASN A 113 -8.94 16.13 0.08
N ILE A 114 -8.40 15.05 0.66
CA ILE A 114 -8.14 13.80 -0.05
C ILE A 114 -9.40 12.92 0.03
N PRO A 115 -10.04 12.57 -1.09
CA PRO A 115 -11.25 11.76 -1.07
C PRO A 115 -10.99 10.35 -0.54
N ILE A 116 -11.92 9.83 0.25
CA ILE A 116 -11.92 8.43 0.70
C ILE A 116 -13.12 7.72 0.08
N LEU A 117 -12.85 6.78 -0.83
CA LEU A 117 -13.86 6.02 -1.54
C LEU A 117 -14.43 4.90 -0.67
N SER A 118 -15.76 4.78 -0.69
CA SER A 118 -16.48 3.67 -0.05
C SER A 118 -16.48 2.41 -0.91
N SER A 119 -16.35 2.55 -2.24
CA SER A 119 -16.31 1.46 -3.21
C SER A 119 -15.43 1.83 -4.41
N LEU A 120 -15.00 0.81 -5.16
CA LEU A 120 -14.35 0.98 -6.44
C LEU A 120 -15.25 0.45 -7.55
N PRO A 121 -15.18 1.02 -8.77
CA PRO A 121 -15.82 0.42 -9.93
C PRO A 121 -15.24 -0.97 -10.19
N SER A 122 -16.11 -1.95 -10.44
CA SER A 122 -15.68 -3.32 -10.81
C SER A 122 -14.99 -3.38 -12.18
N ASN A 123 -15.15 -2.35 -13.00
CA ASN A 123 -14.50 -2.24 -14.30
C ASN A 123 -13.12 -1.60 -14.14
N VAL A 124 -12.07 -2.41 -14.29
CA VAL A 124 -10.67 -1.95 -14.19
C VAL A 124 -10.29 -0.89 -15.22
N THR A 125 -10.91 -0.89 -16.41
CA THR A 125 -10.63 0.12 -17.45
C THR A 125 -11.14 1.50 -17.04
N VAL A 126 -12.27 1.56 -16.32
CA VAL A 126 -12.77 2.81 -15.74
C VAL A 126 -11.87 3.27 -14.61
N LEU A 127 -11.38 2.32 -13.79
CA LEU A 127 -10.48 2.67 -12.70
C LEU A 127 -9.15 3.26 -13.22
N THR A 128 -8.57 2.66 -14.26
CA THR A 128 -7.30 3.07 -14.86
C THR A 128 -7.43 4.26 -15.82
N SER A 129 -8.63 4.56 -16.32
CA SER A 129 -8.86 5.80 -17.07
C SER A 129 -8.83 7.02 -16.16
N VAL A 130 -9.33 6.88 -14.93
CA VAL A 130 -9.34 7.94 -13.91
C VAL A 130 -8.00 8.04 -13.20
N HIS A 131 -7.43 6.91 -12.74
CA HIS A 131 -6.20 6.92 -11.95
C HIS A 131 -5.01 6.52 -12.82
N LYS A 132 -4.00 7.40 -12.86
CA LYS A 132 -2.77 7.21 -13.65
C LYS A 132 -1.69 6.45 -12.90
N LEU A 133 -1.79 6.34 -11.58
CA LEU A 133 -0.90 5.57 -10.72
C LEU A 133 -1.72 4.86 -9.64
N ILE A 134 -1.35 3.63 -9.30
CA ILE A 134 -1.96 2.89 -8.20
C ILE A 134 -0.90 2.55 -7.16
N VAL A 135 -1.18 2.86 -5.90
CA VAL A 135 -0.36 2.48 -4.75
C VAL A 135 -1.06 1.34 -4.02
N ASP A 136 -0.42 0.19 -4.05
CA ASP A 136 -0.78 -1.00 -3.29
C ASP A 136 -0.21 -0.90 -1.87
N ALA A 137 -1.09 -0.54 -0.94
CA ALA A 137 -0.81 -0.44 0.49
C ALA A 137 -1.71 -1.41 1.29
N ILE A 138 -2.07 -2.56 0.68
CA ILE A 138 -3.04 -3.50 1.26
C ILE A 138 -2.36 -4.41 2.27
N PHE A 139 -1.36 -5.17 1.84
CA PHE A 139 -0.60 -6.10 2.67
C PHE A 139 0.89 -5.79 2.59
N GLY A 140 1.58 -5.99 3.72
CA GLY A 140 3.04 -5.95 3.82
C GLY A 140 3.55 -7.20 4.52
N VAL A 141 4.79 -7.17 4.99
CA VAL A 141 5.50 -8.29 5.62
C VAL A 141 4.78 -8.88 6.85
N GLY A 142 3.97 -8.07 7.54
CA GLY A 142 3.17 -8.54 8.66
C GLY A 142 2.10 -9.59 8.29
N TYR A 143 1.70 -9.65 7.02
CA TYR A 143 0.58 -10.46 6.55
C TYR A 143 0.94 -11.93 6.35
N ASP A 144 -0.02 -12.82 6.64
CA ASP A 144 0.12 -14.26 6.40
C ASP A 144 -0.68 -14.66 5.16
N ARG A 145 0.01 -15.15 4.12
CA ARG A 145 -0.64 -15.57 2.89
C ARG A 145 -1.63 -16.72 3.12
N THR A 146 -1.36 -17.63 4.05
CA THR A 146 -2.29 -18.73 4.34
C THR A 146 -3.64 -18.22 4.88
N MET A 147 -3.66 -17.03 5.49
CA MET A 147 -4.91 -16.37 5.88
C MET A 147 -5.66 -15.82 4.68
N TYR A 148 -4.96 -15.26 3.69
CA TYR A 148 -5.56 -14.79 2.43
C TYR A 148 -6.33 -15.88 1.72
N ASP A 149 -5.70 -17.04 1.55
CA ASP A 149 -6.27 -18.13 0.76
C ASP A 149 -7.56 -18.67 1.40
N LYS A 150 -7.64 -18.61 2.74
CA LYS A 150 -8.83 -18.98 3.52
C LYS A 150 -9.96 -17.95 3.50
N LEU A 151 -9.72 -16.70 3.07
CA LEU A 151 -10.78 -15.68 3.05
C LEU A 151 -11.91 -16.07 2.06
N PRO A 152 -13.18 -15.76 2.36
CA PRO A 152 -14.27 -15.95 1.40
C PRO A 152 -14.03 -15.15 0.11
N ARG A 153 -14.51 -15.64 -1.05
CA ARG A 153 -14.39 -14.90 -2.33
C ARG A 153 -14.98 -13.49 -2.28
N ALA A 154 -16.08 -13.32 -1.54
CA ALA A 154 -16.75 -12.03 -1.33
C ALA A 154 -15.97 -11.09 -0.38
N ASN A 155 -14.87 -11.53 0.22
CA ASN A 155 -14.08 -10.71 1.12
C ASN A 155 -13.42 -9.54 0.36
N ARG A 156 -13.49 -8.33 0.91
CA ARG A 156 -12.97 -7.11 0.28
C ARG A 156 -11.46 -7.17 0.02
N TYR A 157 -10.69 -7.91 0.82
CA TYR A 157 -9.27 -8.15 0.54
C TYR A 157 -9.06 -8.98 -0.72
N LYS A 158 -9.78 -10.10 -0.89
CA LYS A 158 -9.72 -10.91 -2.12
C LYS A 158 -10.16 -10.11 -3.33
N TYR A 159 -11.24 -9.31 -3.20
CA TYR A 159 -11.67 -8.41 -4.26
C TYR A 159 -10.56 -7.41 -4.65
N SER A 160 -9.96 -6.74 -3.68
CA SER A 160 -8.97 -5.68 -3.91
C SER A 160 -7.68 -6.20 -4.53
N VAL A 161 -7.15 -7.33 -4.03
CA VAL A 161 -5.98 -7.98 -4.62
C VAL A 161 -6.31 -8.49 -6.04
N ASN A 162 -7.49 -9.05 -6.27
CA ASN A 162 -7.91 -9.44 -7.62
C ASN A 162 -8.05 -8.25 -8.57
N LEU A 163 -8.49 -7.09 -8.09
CA LEU A 163 -8.56 -5.87 -8.88
C LEU A 163 -7.15 -5.44 -9.33
N LEU A 164 -6.18 -5.39 -8.40
CA LEU A 164 -4.78 -5.11 -8.73
C LEU A 164 -4.20 -6.11 -9.74
N ARG A 165 -4.53 -7.40 -9.61
CA ARG A 165 -4.11 -8.43 -10.58
C ARG A 165 -4.69 -8.21 -11.97
N GLN A 166 -5.97 -7.84 -12.04
CA GLN A 166 -6.63 -7.53 -13.31
C GLN A 166 -5.97 -6.31 -13.97
N ILE A 167 -5.67 -5.27 -13.20
CA ILE A 167 -4.97 -4.07 -13.68
C ILE A 167 -3.57 -4.42 -14.17
N ASN A 168 -2.82 -5.23 -13.42
CA ASN A 168 -1.48 -5.65 -13.82
C ASN A 168 -1.46 -6.45 -15.14
N LYS A 169 -2.57 -7.14 -15.47
CA LYS A 169 -2.76 -7.90 -16.71
C LYS A 169 -3.30 -7.07 -17.88
N LEU A 170 -3.73 -5.82 -17.65
CA LEU A 170 -4.20 -4.97 -18.73
C LEU A 170 -3.08 -4.73 -19.74
N LYS A 171 -3.42 -4.88 -21.02
CA LYS A 171 -2.52 -4.64 -22.16
C LYS A 171 -2.64 -3.21 -22.71
N THR A 172 -3.26 -2.30 -21.96
CA THR A 172 -3.45 -0.90 -22.37
C THR A 172 -2.10 -0.19 -22.50
N LYS A 173 -2.01 0.77 -23.42
CA LYS A 173 -0.81 1.61 -23.62
C LYS A 173 -1.19 3.10 -23.50
N PRO A 174 -0.51 3.88 -22.64
CA PRO A 174 0.41 3.42 -21.59
C PRO A 174 -0.32 2.58 -20.53
N LYS A 175 0.40 1.64 -19.91
CA LYS A 175 -0.13 0.83 -18.81
C LYS A 175 -0.12 1.67 -17.54
N THR A 176 -1.17 1.57 -16.73
CA THR A 176 -1.20 2.20 -15.40
C THR A 176 -0.26 1.44 -14.46
N PRO A 177 0.82 2.09 -13.96
CA PRO A 177 1.75 1.47 -13.02
C PRO A 177 1.10 1.19 -11.65
N ILE A 178 1.57 0.12 -11.03
CA ILE A 178 1.30 -0.25 -9.64
C ILE A 178 2.61 -0.11 -8.85
N VAL A 179 2.55 0.61 -7.73
CA VAL A 179 3.63 0.78 -6.75
C VAL A 179 3.21 0.04 -5.49
N SER A 180 3.98 -0.96 -5.06
CA SER A 180 3.66 -1.70 -3.85
C SER A 180 4.50 -1.21 -2.68
N ILE A 181 3.86 -0.93 -1.54
CA ILE A 181 4.56 -0.58 -0.30
C ILE A 181 5.01 -1.86 0.39
N ASP A 182 6.29 -1.95 0.75
CA ASP A 182 6.90 -3.07 1.49
C ASP A 182 6.94 -4.38 0.69
N LEU A 183 5.78 -4.97 0.38
CA LEU A 183 5.66 -6.16 -0.47
C LEU A 183 4.44 -6.06 -1.38
N PRO A 184 4.50 -6.63 -2.60
CA PRO A 184 3.33 -6.64 -3.47
C PRO A 184 2.24 -7.54 -2.89
N SER A 185 1.03 -7.00 -2.76
CA SER A 185 -0.05 -7.69 -2.08
C SER A 185 -0.40 -9.03 -2.74
N GLY A 186 -0.38 -10.07 -1.92
CA GLY A 186 -0.58 -11.46 -2.34
C GLY A 186 0.73 -12.23 -2.57
N TRP A 187 1.90 -11.59 -2.57
CA TRP A 187 3.17 -12.31 -2.53
C TRP A 187 3.33 -13.04 -1.21
N ASP A 188 4.06 -14.16 -1.24
CA ASP A 188 4.57 -14.74 -0.01
C ASP A 188 5.84 -14.01 0.41
N THR A 189 5.96 -13.71 1.70
CA THR A 189 7.07 -12.92 2.25
C THR A 189 8.43 -13.62 2.16
N ASN A 190 8.45 -14.96 2.14
CA ASN A 190 9.68 -15.75 2.19
C ASN A 190 10.10 -16.27 0.82
N ILE A 191 9.13 -16.60 -0.05
CA ILE A 191 9.38 -17.19 -1.37
C ILE A 191 9.04 -16.26 -2.55
N GLY A 192 8.47 -15.08 -2.27
CA GLY A 192 8.13 -14.08 -3.29
C GLY A 192 6.91 -14.46 -4.15
N ASN A 193 6.98 -14.17 -5.46
CA ASN A 193 5.94 -14.49 -6.44
C ASN A 193 5.95 -16.00 -6.79
N TYR A 194 5.47 -16.82 -5.86
CA TYR A 194 5.28 -18.25 -6.12
C TYR A 194 3.99 -18.47 -6.92
N GLU A 195 4.10 -19.16 -8.06
CA GLU A 195 3.01 -19.56 -8.99
C GLU A 195 2.50 -18.52 -10.01
N GLY A 196 3.07 -17.31 -10.09
CA GLY A 196 2.68 -16.34 -11.14
C GLY A 196 1.24 -15.83 -11.04
N TYR A 197 0.55 -16.13 -9.94
CA TYR A 197 -0.78 -15.62 -9.65
C TYR A 197 -0.75 -14.17 -9.16
N HIS A 198 0.41 -13.55 -8.97
CA HIS A 198 0.53 -12.32 -8.18
C HIS A 198 0.74 -11.04 -9.00
N ILE A 199 0.68 -9.90 -8.32
CA ILE A 199 0.90 -8.57 -8.89
C ILE A 199 2.40 -8.40 -9.19
N ASN A 200 2.77 -7.94 -10.37
CA ASN A 200 4.14 -7.52 -10.68
C ASN A 200 4.20 -5.98 -10.71
N PRO A 201 4.51 -5.30 -9.59
CA PRO A 201 4.52 -3.85 -9.58
C PRO A 201 5.69 -3.30 -10.37
N GLU A 202 5.50 -2.09 -10.90
CA GLU A 202 6.52 -1.34 -11.62
C GLU A 202 7.51 -0.64 -10.67
N LEU A 203 7.17 -0.52 -9.38
CA LEU A 203 8.05 -0.06 -8.30
C LEU A 203 7.73 -0.81 -6.99
N LEU A 204 8.78 -1.21 -6.26
CA LEU A 204 8.74 -1.81 -4.92
C LEU A 204 9.60 -0.99 -3.96
#